data_AF-A0A832YHM4-F1
#
_entry.id   AF-A0A832YHM4-F1
#
_cell.length_a   1.000
_cell.length_b   1.000
_cell.length_c   1.000
_cell.angle_alpha   90.00
_cell.angle_beta   90.00
_cell.angle_gamma   90.00
#
_symmetry.space_group_name_H-M   'P 1'
#
loop_
_entity.id
_entity.type
_entity.pdbx_description
1 polymer ?
#
loop_
_entity_poly.entity_id
_entity_poly.type
_entity_poly.pdbx_seq_one_letter_code
_entity_poly.pdbx_strand_id
1 'polypeptide(L)'
;MKADEFDSIIFDCDGVLIDVTESYDTTINKTISYVLKEIVNITVDIPLTNEILLRFKSTGGFNDEIDITYAGILCFIAAEKLNKNPTEFISDVIDNADDSGIAYVENFLNKIDVDISDIKSRLGYPSTDKNDLIHSTFDQLFFGPELYSKIFQKKSKFSEKGFIENDNVIVNSKLVKILKKKFYDKIAIVTGRGFNAINSSLKEILNQFNVENSVFLEDESRDLAKPNPQSLIRAMKGLNSKNCLYVGDSMEDMILAQKSSELGFQATFCGIYGSGKLPEMKKKMFVEKNVPFILESINFLPKALNLV
;
A
#
# COMPACT_ATOMS: atom_id res chain seq x y z
N MET A 1 -11.38 -25.85 -0.64
CA MET A 1 -11.65 -25.54 0.78
C MET A 1 -13.07 -25.00 0.89
N LYS A 2 -13.81 -25.38 1.94
CA LYS A 2 -15.21 -24.94 2.13
C LYS A 2 -15.21 -23.63 2.92
N ALA A 3 -16.08 -22.69 2.55
CA ALA A 3 -16.23 -21.39 3.21
C ALA A 3 -16.45 -21.47 4.73
N ASP A 4 -16.96 -22.59 5.24
CA ASP A 4 -17.25 -22.82 6.67
C ASP A 4 -16.01 -23.05 7.54
N GLU A 5 -14.82 -23.07 6.94
CA GLU A 5 -13.57 -23.31 7.67
C GLU A 5 -13.00 -22.05 8.33
N PHE A 6 -13.41 -20.85 7.91
CA PHE A 6 -12.86 -19.59 8.45
C PHE A 6 -13.59 -19.12 9.69
N ASP A 7 -12.84 -18.81 10.75
CA ASP A 7 -13.36 -18.29 12.03
C ASP A 7 -13.13 -16.79 12.22
N SER A 8 -12.29 -16.18 11.39
CA SER A 8 -12.09 -14.73 11.32
C SER A 8 -11.89 -14.25 9.89
N ILE A 9 -12.03 -12.94 9.71
CA ILE A 9 -11.69 -12.26 8.46
C ILE A 9 -10.89 -10.99 8.79
N ILE A 10 -9.76 -10.81 8.12
CA ILE A 10 -8.88 -9.66 8.30
C ILE A 10 -8.69 -9.01 6.95
N PHE A 11 -8.80 -7.69 6.90
CA PHE A 11 -8.75 -6.92 5.68
C PHE A 11 -7.47 -6.10 5.61
N ASP A 12 -6.84 -6.05 4.45
CA ASP A 12 -6.10 -4.86 4.06
C ASP A 12 -7.07 -3.67 3.82
N CYS A 13 -6.57 -2.44 3.80
CA CYS A 13 -7.37 -1.26 3.55
C CYS A 13 -7.35 -0.80 2.09
N ASP A 14 -6.16 -0.59 1.53
CA ASP A 14 -5.99 0.12 0.26
C ASP A 14 -6.18 -0.85 -0.91
N GLY A 15 -7.01 -0.49 -1.88
CA GLY A 15 -7.47 -1.42 -2.90
C GLY A 15 -8.45 -2.49 -2.38
N VAL A 16 -8.80 -2.51 -1.10
CA VAL A 16 -9.75 -3.49 -0.53
C VAL A 16 -10.98 -2.82 0.06
N LEU A 17 -10.79 -2.06 1.14
CA LEU A 17 -11.84 -1.30 1.83
C LEU A 17 -12.03 0.09 1.19
N ILE A 18 -10.96 0.64 0.61
CA ILE A 18 -10.90 1.97 -0.02
C ILE A 18 -10.20 1.82 -1.37
N ASP A 19 -10.78 2.38 -2.42
CA ASP A 19 -10.07 2.60 -3.67
C ASP A 19 -9.28 3.92 -3.59
N VAL A 20 -7.96 3.81 -3.70
CA VAL A 20 -6.98 4.89 -3.47
C VAL A 20 -6.40 5.47 -4.77
N THR A 21 -7.01 5.10 -5.89
CA THR A 21 -6.56 5.49 -7.23
C THR A 21 -6.47 7.01 -7.42
N GLU A 22 -7.38 7.77 -6.82
CA GLU A 22 -7.43 9.23 -6.92
C GLU A 22 -6.78 9.93 -5.70
N SER A 23 -6.23 9.14 -4.77
CA SER A 23 -5.56 9.62 -3.57
C SER A 23 -4.06 9.30 -3.56
N TYR A 24 -3.66 8.08 -3.18
CA TYR A 24 -2.25 7.70 -3.07
C TYR A 24 -1.50 7.74 -4.40
N ASP A 25 -2.03 7.14 -5.47
CA ASP A 25 -1.37 7.14 -6.79
C ASP A 25 -1.14 8.57 -7.32
N THR A 26 -2.10 9.46 -7.06
CA THR A 26 -2.00 10.89 -7.37
C THR A 26 -0.92 11.57 -6.51
N THR A 27 -0.87 11.25 -5.22
CA THR A 27 0.11 11.83 -4.27
C THR A 27 1.53 11.40 -4.62
N ILE A 28 1.76 10.13 -4.99
CA ILE A 28 3.06 9.63 -5.48
C ILE A 28 3.53 10.50 -6.65
N ASN A 29 2.72 10.60 -7.70
CA ASN A 29 3.08 11.36 -8.90
C ASN A 29 3.34 12.85 -8.58
N LYS A 30 2.47 13.50 -7.80
CA LYS A 30 2.65 14.91 -7.43
C LYS A 30 3.87 15.15 -6.56
N THR A 31 4.19 14.22 -5.66
CA THR A 31 5.40 14.30 -4.83
C THR A 31 6.65 14.15 -5.69
N ILE A 32 6.71 13.17 -6.59
CA ILE A 32 7.83 13.01 -7.52
C ILE A 32 8.01 14.28 -8.36
N SER A 33 6.94 14.79 -8.97
CA SER A 33 6.97 16.01 -9.78
C SER A 33 7.47 17.22 -9.00
N TYR A 34 7.00 17.41 -7.76
CA TYR A 34 7.43 18.51 -6.89
C TYR A 34 8.92 18.40 -6.56
N VAL A 35 9.35 17.22 -6.09
CA VAL A 35 10.74 16.99 -5.68
C VAL A 35 11.68 17.12 -6.86
N LEU A 36 11.39 16.53 -8.02
CA LEU A 36 12.18 16.69 -9.25
C LEU A 36 12.34 18.16 -9.65
N LYS A 37 11.27 18.95 -9.52
CA LYS A 37 11.33 20.38 -9.79
C LYS A 37 12.22 21.12 -8.80
N GLU A 38 12.12 20.80 -7.53
CA GLU A 38 12.89 21.44 -6.46
C GLU A 38 14.37 21.09 -6.55
N ILE A 39 14.71 19.82 -6.81
CA ILE A 39 16.10 19.35 -6.69
C ILE A 39 16.90 19.44 -7.99
N VAL A 40 16.27 19.21 -9.15
CA VAL A 40 16.95 19.18 -10.45
C VAL A 40 16.27 20.04 -11.52
N ASN A 41 15.27 20.85 -11.15
CA ASN A 41 14.53 21.75 -12.05
C ASN A 41 13.81 21.05 -13.22
N ILE A 42 13.48 19.77 -13.05
CA ILE A 42 12.74 18.98 -14.05
C ILE A 42 11.24 19.14 -13.81
N THR A 43 10.47 19.38 -14.88
CA THR A 43 9.01 19.46 -14.82
C THR A 43 8.40 18.27 -15.56
N VAL A 44 7.62 17.46 -14.85
CA VAL A 44 6.85 16.34 -15.39
C VAL A 44 5.54 16.25 -14.61
N ASP A 45 4.41 15.94 -15.25
CA ASP A 45 3.11 15.91 -14.57
C ASP A 45 2.75 14.50 -14.03
N ILE A 46 3.01 13.47 -14.84
CA ILE A 46 2.74 12.07 -14.50
C ILE A 46 4.03 11.27 -14.70
N PRO A 47 4.96 11.31 -13.73
CA PRO A 47 6.24 10.61 -13.85
C PRO A 47 6.10 9.08 -13.89
N LEU A 48 5.12 8.53 -13.16
CA LEU A 48 4.86 7.09 -13.12
C LEU A 48 3.47 6.80 -13.71
N THR A 49 3.43 5.98 -14.76
CA THR A 49 2.18 5.46 -15.32
C THR A 49 1.54 4.47 -14.35
N ASN A 50 0.23 4.22 -14.51
CA ASN A 50 -0.48 3.24 -13.69
C ASN A 50 0.12 1.82 -13.82
N GLU A 51 0.66 1.50 -15.00
CA GLU A 51 1.36 0.24 -15.25
C GLU A 51 2.64 0.15 -14.44
N ILE A 52 3.45 1.21 -14.40
CA ILE A 52 4.66 1.26 -13.59
C ILE A 52 4.33 1.14 -12.10
N LEU A 53 3.32 1.88 -11.62
CA LEU A 53 2.87 1.80 -10.22
C LEU A 53 2.45 0.37 -9.85
N LEU A 54 1.66 -0.29 -10.71
CA LEU A 54 1.27 -1.68 -10.51
C LEU A 54 2.49 -2.61 -10.51
N ARG A 55 3.45 -2.41 -11.42
CA ARG A 55 4.65 -3.23 -11.50
C ARG A 55 5.54 -3.08 -10.27
N PHE A 56 5.70 -1.86 -9.72
CA PHE A 56 6.35 -1.66 -8.42
C PHE A 56 5.70 -2.51 -7.33
N LYS A 57 4.38 -2.39 -7.16
CA LYS A 57 3.62 -3.17 -6.16
C LYS A 57 3.70 -4.69 -6.40
N SER A 58 3.88 -5.11 -7.66
CA SER A 58 3.98 -6.53 -8.03
C SER A 58 5.32 -7.17 -7.70
N THR A 59 6.38 -6.39 -7.43
CA THR A 59 7.69 -6.91 -7.01
C THR A 59 7.64 -7.57 -5.62
N GLY A 60 6.72 -7.14 -4.76
CA GLY A 60 6.66 -7.52 -3.35
C GLY A 60 7.63 -6.75 -2.42
N GLY A 61 8.50 -5.89 -2.97
CA GLY A 61 9.45 -5.08 -2.21
C GLY A 61 9.09 -3.60 -2.05
N PHE A 62 8.05 -3.13 -2.75
CA PHE A 62 7.57 -1.76 -2.69
C PHE A 62 6.21 -1.69 -2.01
N ASN A 63 6.27 -1.78 -0.68
CA ASN A 63 5.14 -1.83 0.26
C ASN A 63 4.66 -0.46 0.75
N ASP A 64 5.53 0.53 0.61
CA ASP A 64 5.35 1.89 1.10
C ASP A 64 5.26 2.82 -0.12
N GLU A 65 4.18 3.58 -0.25
CA GLU A 65 4.04 4.58 -1.31
C GLU A 65 5.20 5.59 -1.31
N ILE A 66 5.83 5.85 -0.16
CA ILE A 66 7.02 6.69 -0.06
C ILE A 66 8.23 6.01 -0.70
N ASP A 67 8.37 4.69 -0.59
CA ASP A 67 9.44 3.93 -1.27
C ASP A 67 9.28 3.98 -2.79
N ILE A 68 8.05 3.85 -3.28
CA ILE A 68 7.73 3.99 -4.71
C ILE A 68 8.09 5.42 -5.17
N THR A 69 7.75 6.42 -4.36
CA THR A 69 8.08 7.83 -4.63
C THR A 69 9.59 8.05 -4.72
N TYR A 70 10.35 7.52 -3.75
CA TYR A 70 11.81 7.60 -3.73
C TYR A 70 12.45 6.91 -4.93
N ALA A 71 12.08 5.65 -5.21
CA ALA A 71 12.59 4.92 -6.35
C ALA A 71 12.24 5.59 -7.67
N GLY A 72 11.02 6.14 -7.79
CA GLY A 72 10.59 6.94 -8.93
C GLY A 72 11.50 8.14 -9.15
N ILE A 73 11.80 8.93 -8.10
CA ILE A 73 12.71 10.09 -8.18
C ILE A 73 14.11 9.66 -8.62
N LEU A 74 14.68 8.63 -7.99
CA LEU A 74 16.04 8.16 -8.32
C LEU A 74 16.13 7.69 -9.77
N CYS A 75 15.20 6.84 -10.21
CA CYS A 75 15.19 6.31 -11.57
C CYS A 75 14.95 7.41 -12.60
N PHE A 76 14.10 8.40 -12.32
CA PHE A 76 13.86 9.51 -13.24
C PHE A 76 15.13 10.34 -13.44
N ILE A 77 15.81 10.70 -12.34
CA ILE A 77 17.08 11.45 -12.42
C ILE A 77 18.17 10.64 -13.11
N ALA A 78 18.25 9.33 -12.82
CA ALA A 78 19.21 8.44 -13.48
C ALA A 78 18.96 8.36 -14.99
N ALA A 79 17.70 8.22 -15.41
CA ALA A 79 17.34 8.20 -16.83
C ALA A 79 17.77 9.50 -17.54
N GLU A 80 17.54 10.65 -16.91
CA GLU A 80 17.94 11.96 -17.43
C GLU A 80 19.47 12.09 -17.55
N LYS A 81 20.23 11.66 -16.54
CA LYS A 81 21.70 11.61 -16.60
C LYS A 81 22.21 10.72 -17.74
N LEU A 82 21.49 9.65 -18.06
CA LEU A 82 21.82 8.70 -19.11
C LEU A 82 21.25 9.07 -20.49
N ASN A 83 20.50 10.17 -20.61
CA ASN A 83 19.72 10.54 -21.81
C ASN A 83 18.81 9.40 -22.32
N LYS A 84 18.18 8.67 -21.38
CA LYS A 84 17.21 7.60 -21.67
C LYS A 84 15.79 8.10 -21.41
N ASN A 85 14.81 7.42 -22.03
CA ASN A 85 13.41 7.63 -21.69
C ASN A 85 13.16 7.16 -20.22
N PRO A 86 12.62 8.01 -19.33
CA PRO A 86 12.41 7.65 -17.93
C PRO A 86 11.48 6.44 -17.74
N THR A 87 10.39 6.35 -18.51
CA THR A 87 9.41 5.26 -18.40
C THR A 87 10.02 3.91 -18.79
N GLU A 88 10.79 3.87 -19.88
CA GLU A 88 11.51 2.67 -20.31
C GLU A 88 12.60 2.29 -19.30
N PHE A 89 13.36 3.27 -18.82
CA PHE A 89 14.41 3.00 -17.83
C PHE A 89 13.86 2.47 -16.51
N ILE A 90 12.78 3.06 -15.98
CA ILE A 90 12.11 2.56 -14.77
C ILE A 90 11.62 1.13 -15.00
N SER A 91 11.09 0.83 -16.18
CA SER A 91 10.67 -0.52 -16.55
C SER A 91 11.83 -1.52 -16.51
N ASP A 92 12.97 -1.18 -17.09
CA ASP A 92 14.17 -2.04 -17.08
C ASP A 92 14.67 -2.33 -15.65
N VAL A 93 14.61 -1.31 -14.78
CA VAL A 93 14.99 -1.45 -13.36
C VAL A 93 14.07 -2.46 -12.67
N ILE A 94 12.75 -2.26 -12.76
CA ILE A 94 11.78 -3.05 -12.01
C ILE A 94 11.56 -4.46 -12.55
N ASP A 95 11.89 -4.74 -13.82
CA ASP A 95 11.70 -6.06 -14.45
C ASP A 95 12.44 -7.19 -13.75
N ASN A 96 13.56 -6.87 -13.09
CA ASN A 96 14.39 -7.84 -12.38
C ASN A 96 14.41 -7.59 -10.87
N ALA A 97 13.54 -6.71 -10.36
CA ALA A 97 13.47 -6.37 -8.95
C ALA A 97 12.92 -7.55 -8.13
N ASP A 98 13.57 -7.80 -6.99
CA ASP A 98 13.12 -8.73 -5.97
C ASP A 98 12.35 -8.00 -4.84
N ASP A 99 12.14 -8.69 -3.73
CA ASP A 99 11.43 -8.15 -2.56
C ASP A 99 12.31 -7.24 -1.67
N SER A 100 13.53 -6.87 -2.10
CA SER A 100 14.41 -5.97 -1.34
C SER A 100 14.13 -4.47 -1.55
N GLY A 101 13.18 -4.12 -2.42
CA GLY A 101 12.62 -2.76 -2.53
C GLY A 101 13.63 -1.71 -2.96
N ILE A 102 13.74 -0.62 -2.20
CA ILE A 102 14.66 0.50 -2.51
C ILE A 102 16.13 0.06 -2.59
N ALA A 103 16.53 -0.96 -1.83
CA ALA A 103 17.90 -1.47 -1.85
C ALA A 103 18.24 -2.08 -3.23
N TYR A 104 17.28 -2.74 -3.87
CA TYR A 104 17.44 -3.25 -5.23
C TYR A 104 17.72 -2.10 -6.21
N VAL A 105 16.91 -1.03 -6.17
CA VAL A 105 17.04 0.12 -7.07
C VAL A 105 18.39 0.79 -6.93
N GLU A 106 18.82 1.04 -5.69
CA GLU A 106 20.14 1.64 -5.43
C GLU A 106 21.29 0.77 -5.93
N ASN A 107 21.23 -0.55 -5.69
CA ASN A 107 22.24 -1.49 -6.16
C ASN A 107 22.27 -1.57 -7.69
N PHE A 108 21.12 -1.55 -8.34
CA PHE A 108 21.02 -1.50 -9.80
C PHE A 108 21.70 -0.25 -10.35
N LEU A 109 21.39 0.92 -9.81
CA LEU A 109 21.97 2.20 -10.24
C LEU A 109 23.48 2.26 -10.03
N ASN A 110 23.96 1.75 -8.89
CA ASN A 110 25.40 1.62 -8.62
C ASN A 110 26.08 0.68 -9.63
N LYS A 111 25.44 -0.44 -10.00
CA LYS A 111 25.99 -1.42 -10.94
C LYS A 111 26.17 -0.87 -12.36
N ILE A 112 25.31 0.06 -12.78
CA ILE A 112 25.40 0.74 -14.07
C ILE A 112 26.19 2.05 -14.02
N ASP A 113 26.92 2.29 -12.92
CA ASP A 113 27.82 3.44 -12.72
C ASP A 113 27.12 4.81 -12.80
N VAL A 114 25.86 4.89 -12.34
CA VAL A 114 25.15 6.17 -12.20
C VAL A 114 25.35 6.70 -10.79
N ASP A 115 26.13 7.75 -10.64
CA ASP A 115 26.31 8.42 -9.34
C ASP A 115 25.02 9.12 -8.89
N ILE A 116 24.43 8.59 -7.82
CA ILE A 116 23.24 9.14 -7.15
C ILE A 116 23.55 9.67 -5.74
N SER A 117 24.82 9.72 -5.33
CA SER A 117 25.21 10.05 -3.95
C SER A 117 24.74 11.44 -3.51
N ASP A 118 24.94 12.47 -4.35
CA ASP A 118 24.43 13.83 -4.12
C ASP A 118 22.90 13.85 -3.96
N ILE A 119 22.19 13.14 -4.84
CA ILE A 119 20.73 13.08 -4.81
C ILE A 119 20.24 12.43 -3.53
N LYS A 120 20.82 11.28 -3.15
CA LYS A 120 20.51 10.60 -1.89
C LYS A 120 20.75 11.51 -0.69
N SER A 121 21.87 12.22 -0.67
CA SER A 121 22.20 13.15 0.41
C SER A 121 21.19 14.31 0.52
N ARG A 122 20.68 14.80 -0.62
CA ARG A 122 19.70 15.90 -0.66
C ARG A 122 18.29 15.43 -0.30
N LEU A 123 17.92 14.22 -0.70
CA LEU A 123 16.64 13.62 -0.34
C LEU A 123 16.60 13.25 1.14
N GLY A 124 17.72 12.76 1.70
CA GLY A 124 17.79 12.36 3.11
C GLY A 124 16.93 11.14 3.46
N TYR A 125 16.54 10.36 2.45
CA TYR A 125 15.65 9.21 2.58
C TYR A 125 16.41 7.87 2.61
N PRO A 126 15.97 6.87 3.38
CA PRO A 126 14.88 6.93 4.36
C PRO A 126 15.31 7.59 5.68
N SER A 127 14.54 8.56 6.19
CA SER A 127 14.81 9.16 7.51
C SER A 127 14.10 8.41 8.63
N THR A 128 14.74 8.33 9.80
CA THR A 128 14.17 7.66 10.99
C THR A 128 13.01 8.44 11.61
N ASP A 129 12.99 9.76 11.44
CA ASP A 129 11.99 10.66 12.01
C ASP A 129 10.83 10.99 11.04
N LYS A 130 10.82 10.38 9.84
CA LYS A 130 9.84 10.61 8.76
C LYS A 130 9.65 12.10 8.44
N ASN A 131 10.74 12.88 8.47
CA ASN A 131 10.71 14.32 8.25
C ASN A 131 11.65 14.76 7.12
N ASP A 132 12.13 13.81 6.32
CA ASP A 132 12.84 14.13 5.08
C ASP A 132 11.94 14.78 4.02
N LEU A 133 12.57 15.22 2.92
CA LEU A 133 11.89 15.97 1.88
C LEU A 133 10.74 15.19 1.24
N ILE A 134 10.88 13.87 1.10
CA ILE A 134 9.88 13.04 0.44
C ILE A 134 8.69 12.83 1.37
N HIS A 135 8.94 12.33 2.60
CA HIS A 135 7.87 12.15 3.59
C HIS A 135 7.11 13.45 3.84
N SER A 136 7.84 14.54 4.11
CA SER A 136 7.21 15.82 4.43
C SER A 136 6.36 16.35 3.27
N THR A 137 6.85 16.25 2.03
CA THR A 137 6.08 16.68 0.86
C THR A 137 4.86 15.79 0.64
N PHE A 138 5.04 14.49 0.72
CA PHE A 138 3.98 13.51 0.53
C PHE A 138 2.85 13.69 1.54
N ASP A 139 3.17 13.76 2.83
CA ASP A 139 2.18 13.92 3.90
C ASP A 139 1.39 15.22 3.75
N GLN A 140 2.07 16.32 3.41
CA GLN A 140 1.39 17.60 3.22
C GLN A 140 0.41 17.57 2.03
N LEU A 141 0.78 16.91 0.93
CA LEU A 141 -0.08 16.75 -0.24
C LEU A 141 -1.23 15.76 0.02
N PHE A 142 -0.95 14.66 0.73
CA PHE A 142 -1.92 13.62 1.00
C PHE A 142 -2.97 14.09 2.01
N PHE A 143 -2.54 14.58 3.17
CA PHE A 143 -3.45 15.01 4.22
C PHE A 143 -4.04 16.40 3.96
N GLY A 144 -3.35 17.25 3.20
CA GLY A 144 -3.75 18.64 3.01
C GLY A 144 -3.54 19.49 4.27
N PRO A 145 -3.72 20.82 4.20
CA PRO A 145 -3.27 21.76 5.23
C PRO A 145 -3.94 21.56 6.59
N GLU A 146 -5.23 21.29 6.62
CA GLU A 146 -5.98 21.16 7.87
C GLU A 146 -5.64 19.88 8.63
N LEU A 147 -5.68 18.73 7.94
CA LEU A 147 -5.43 17.43 8.57
C LEU A 147 -3.94 17.25 8.87
N TYR A 148 -3.04 17.72 7.99
CA TYR A 148 -1.60 17.72 8.26
C TYR A 148 -1.27 18.52 9.53
N SER A 149 -1.86 19.72 9.70
CA SER A 149 -1.68 20.52 10.91
C SER A 149 -2.18 19.80 12.16
N LYS A 150 -3.33 19.11 12.06
CA LYS A 150 -3.91 18.36 13.18
C LYS A 150 -3.04 17.16 13.59
N ILE A 151 -2.52 16.41 12.62
CA ILE A 151 -1.76 15.17 12.86
C ILE A 151 -0.33 15.50 13.30
N PHE A 152 0.37 16.35 12.55
CA PHE A 152 1.81 16.58 12.73
C PHE A 152 2.12 17.83 13.54
N GLN A 153 1.12 18.63 13.93
CA GLN A 153 1.29 19.91 14.64
C GLN A 153 2.23 20.87 13.89
N LYS A 154 2.20 20.81 12.55
CA LYS A 154 3.03 21.59 11.63
C LYS A 154 2.15 22.25 10.57
N LYS A 155 2.50 23.47 10.15
CA LYS A 155 1.79 24.15 9.06
C LYS A 155 2.21 23.56 7.72
N SER A 156 1.24 23.22 6.87
CA SER A 156 1.51 22.84 5.48
C SER A 156 1.96 24.06 4.65
N LYS A 157 2.88 23.83 3.72
CA LYS A 157 3.30 24.78 2.68
C LYS A 157 2.28 24.85 1.54
N PHE A 158 1.45 23.82 1.39
CA PHE A 158 0.40 23.73 0.37
C PHE A 158 -0.92 24.27 0.92
N SER A 159 -1.77 24.75 0.02
CA SER A 159 -3.06 25.38 0.35
C SER A 159 -4.25 24.61 -0.19
N GLU A 160 -3.99 23.68 -1.11
CA GLU A 160 -4.93 22.79 -1.76
C GLU A 160 -5.45 21.74 -0.80
N LYS A 161 -6.63 21.20 -1.10
CA LYS A 161 -7.20 20.08 -0.35
C LYS A 161 -6.32 18.85 -0.46
N GLY A 162 -6.27 18.07 0.61
CA GLY A 162 -5.51 16.83 0.65
C GLY A 162 -6.11 15.77 -0.26
N PHE A 163 -5.25 15.01 -0.93
CA PHE A 163 -5.69 13.90 -1.80
C PHE A 163 -6.43 12.79 -1.04
N ILE A 164 -6.26 12.68 0.27
CA ILE A 164 -7.05 11.76 1.13
C ILE A 164 -8.56 12.05 1.04
N GLU A 165 -8.98 13.27 0.70
CA GLU A 165 -10.40 13.59 0.49
C GLU A 165 -11.00 12.88 -0.74
N ASN A 166 -10.16 12.37 -1.65
CA ASN A 166 -10.58 11.64 -2.85
C ASN A 166 -10.69 10.12 -2.62
N ASP A 167 -10.42 9.63 -1.40
CA ASP A 167 -10.59 8.22 -1.06
C ASP A 167 -12.00 7.73 -1.38
N ASN A 168 -12.09 6.70 -2.24
CA ASN A 168 -13.37 6.13 -2.63
C ASN A 168 -13.67 4.88 -1.77
N VAL A 169 -14.45 5.06 -0.71
CA VAL A 169 -14.75 4.00 0.26
C VAL A 169 -15.65 2.93 -0.35
N ILE A 170 -15.13 1.70 -0.48
CA ILE A 170 -15.82 0.52 -1.03
C ILE A 170 -16.66 -0.16 0.07
N VAL A 171 -16.10 -0.27 1.28
CA VAL A 171 -16.76 -0.93 2.40
C VAL A 171 -17.97 -0.12 2.89
N ASN A 172 -19.04 -0.82 3.24
CA ASN A 172 -20.22 -0.18 3.82
C ASN A 172 -20.76 -0.98 5.01
N SER A 173 -21.55 -0.31 5.86
CA SER A 173 -22.14 -0.90 7.06
C SER A 173 -23.02 -2.13 6.77
N LYS A 174 -23.63 -2.23 5.58
CA LYS A 174 -24.45 -3.39 5.21
C LYS A 174 -23.57 -4.63 5.02
N LEU A 175 -22.44 -4.49 4.32
CA LEU A 175 -21.47 -5.56 4.12
C LEU A 175 -20.92 -6.04 5.47
N VAL A 176 -20.44 -5.11 6.32
CA VAL A 176 -19.88 -5.48 7.63
C VAL A 176 -20.93 -6.19 8.49
N LYS A 177 -22.19 -5.72 8.53
CA LYS A 177 -23.27 -6.40 9.24
C LYS A 177 -23.53 -7.82 8.75
N ILE A 178 -23.40 -8.10 7.46
CA ILE A 178 -23.54 -9.46 6.92
C ILE A 178 -22.38 -10.34 7.39
N LEU A 179 -21.15 -9.84 7.31
CA LEU A 179 -19.95 -10.57 7.76
C LEU A 179 -20.01 -10.86 9.27
N LYS A 180 -20.50 -9.91 10.08
CA LYS A 180 -20.69 -10.09 11.54
C LYS A 180 -21.63 -11.24 11.91
N LYS A 181 -22.55 -11.66 11.02
CA LYS A 181 -23.39 -12.83 11.28
C LYS A 181 -22.57 -14.13 11.37
N LYS A 182 -21.43 -14.18 10.70
CA LYS A 182 -20.52 -15.34 10.69
C LYS A 182 -19.32 -15.15 11.62
N PHE A 183 -18.66 -13.99 11.51
CA PHE A 183 -17.39 -13.75 12.19
C PHE A 183 -17.53 -13.02 13.52
N TYR A 184 -18.74 -12.62 13.91
CA TYR A 184 -19.00 -11.86 15.14
C TYR A 184 -18.11 -10.60 15.23
N ASP A 185 -17.21 -10.55 16.21
CA ASP A 185 -16.23 -9.48 16.45
C ASP A 185 -14.83 -9.82 15.89
N LYS A 186 -14.66 -10.95 15.21
CA LYS A 186 -13.39 -11.37 14.59
C LYS A 186 -13.21 -10.80 13.17
N ILE A 187 -13.42 -9.50 13.06
CA ILE A 187 -13.28 -8.72 11.83
C ILE A 187 -12.29 -7.59 12.09
N ALA A 188 -11.05 -7.69 11.62
CA ALA A 188 -10.00 -6.69 11.87
C ALA A 188 -9.36 -6.17 10.58
N ILE A 189 -8.45 -5.21 10.71
CA ILE A 189 -7.73 -4.57 9.62
C ILE A 189 -6.22 -4.71 9.86
N VAL A 190 -5.44 -5.00 8.81
CA VAL A 190 -3.98 -4.90 8.80
C VAL A 190 -3.59 -4.08 7.58
N THR A 191 -3.21 -2.82 7.80
CA THR A 191 -3.03 -1.81 6.74
C THR A 191 -1.69 -1.10 6.84
N GLY A 192 -1.17 -0.64 5.69
CA GLY A 192 -0.04 0.28 5.60
C GLY A 192 -0.32 1.63 6.29
N ARG A 193 -1.58 2.09 6.28
CA ARG A 193 -1.99 3.39 6.83
C ARG A 193 -1.80 3.49 8.34
N GLY A 194 -1.49 4.70 8.82
CA GLY A 194 -1.65 5.09 10.21
C GLY A 194 -3.12 5.22 10.62
N PHE A 195 -3.39 5.15 11.92
CA PHE A 195 -4.75 5.21 12.47
C PHE A 195 -5.47 6.50 12.07
N ASN A 196 -4.78 7.64 12.08
CA ASN A 196 -5.38 8.93 11.73
C ASN A 196 -5.82 8.98 10.25
N ALA A 197 -5.04 8.39 9.35
CA ALA A 197 -5.34 8.36 7.92
C ALA A 197 -6.61 7.53 7.66
N ILE A 198 -6.63 6.28 8.12
CA ILE A 198 -7.79 5.40 7.91
C ILE A 198 -9.06 5.91 8.62
N ASN A 199 -8.93 6.51 9.80
CA ASN A 199 -10.06 7.08 10.54
C ASN A 199 -10.67 8.29 9.80
N SER A 200 -9.86 9.10 9.11
CA SER A 200 -10.35 10.19 8.26
C SER A 200 -11.25 9.68 7.13
N SER A 201 -10.87 8.55 6.52
CA SER A 201 -11.54 7.98 5.36
C SER A 201 -12.76 7.14 5.74
N LEU A 202 -12.62 6.17 6.66
CA LEU A 202 -13.69 5.24 7.03
C LEU A 202 -14.67 5.81 8.06
N LYS A 203 -14.24 6.78 8.89
CA LYS A 203 -15.08 7.43 9.91
C LYS A 203 -15.81 6.39 10.77
N GLU A 204 -17.12 6.54 10.95
CA GLU A 204 -17.96 5.63 11.75
C GLU A 204 -17.98 4.18 11.27
N ILE A 205 -17.57 3.89 10.03
CA ILE A 205 -17.49 2.51 9.54
C ILE A 205 -16.34 1.77 10.25
N LEU A 206 -15.25 2.46 10.60
CA LEU A 206 -14.10 1.88 11.31
C LEU A 206 -14.53 1.27 12.66
N ASN A 207 -15.48 1.89 13.35
CA ASN A 207 -16.04 1.41 14.63
C ASN A 207 -16.77 0.05 14.53
N GLN A 208 -17.02 -0.44 13.31
CA GLN A 208 -17.61 -1.77 13.10
C GLN A 208 -16.54 -2.88 13.02
N PHE A 209 -15.26 -2.54 12.96
CA PHE A 209 -14.14 -3.48 13.03
C PHE A 209 -13.63 -3.62 14.47
N ASN A 210 -12.87 -4.68 14.71
CA ASN A 210 -12.12 -4.86 15.95
C ASN A 210 -10.83 -4.04 15.88
N VAL A 211 -10.96 -2.75 16.18
CA VAL A 211 -9.86 -1.78 16.11
C VAL A 211 -8.73 -2.15 17.09
N GLU A 212 -9.07 -2.67 18.27
CA GLU A 212 -8.10 -3.12 19.28
C GLU A 212 -7.13 -4.18 18.72
N ASN A 213 -7.65 -5.10 17.90
CA ASN A 213 -6.86 -6.17 17.29
C ASN A 213 -6.51 -5.89 15.82
N SER A 214 -6.66 -4.64 15.37
CA SER A 214 -6.21 -4.17 14.07
C SER A 214 -4.78 -3.64 14.16
N VAL A 215 -4.05 -3.59 13.03
CA VAL A 215 -2.68 -3.11 12.95
C VAL A 215 -2.57 -2.01 11.90
N PHE A 216 -2.01 -0.87 12.31
CA PHE A 216 -1.82 0.35 11.51
C PHE A 216 -0.31 0.60 11.37
N LEU A 217 0.28 0.17 10.25
CA LEU A 217 1.72 -0.03 10.13
C LEU A 217 2.54 1.27 10.09
N GLU A 218 1.96 2.37 9.59
CA GLU A 218 2.62 3.68 9.60
C GLU A 218 2.95 4.18 11.01
N ASP A 219 2.18 3.74 12.01
CA ASP A 219 2.37 4.07 13.42
C ASP A 219 3.40 3.15 14.12
N GLU A 220 3.96 2.17 13.40
CA GLU A 220 4.92 1.19 13.91
C GLU A 220 6.31 1.32 13.25
N SER A 221 7.26 0.50 13.72
CA SER A 221 8.58 0.39 13.09
C SER A 221 8.44 -0.14 11.66
N ARG A 222 9.24 0.42 10.75
CA ARG A 222 9.33 -0.03 9.35
C ARG A 222 9.70 -1.51 9.22
N ASP A 223 10.41 -2.08 10.19
CA ASP A 223 10.75 -3.52 10.21
C ASP A 223 9.51 -4.42 10.29
N LEU A 224 8.38 -3.90 10.75
CA LEU A 224 7.10 -4.59 10.85
C LEU A 224 6.21 -4.40 9.61
N ALA A 225 6.64 -3.59 8.64
CA ALA A 225 5.91 -3.39 7.39
C ALA A 225 5.73 -4.70 6.62
N LYS A 226 4.68 -4.78 5.81
CA LYS A 226 4.44 -5.93 4.94
C LYS A 226 5.63 -6.12 4.00
N PRO A 227 6.04 -7.35 3.64
CA PRO A 227 5.36 -8.61 3.85
C PRO A 227 5.76 -9.33 5.16
N ASN A 228 6.25 -8.60 6.18
CA ASN A 228 6.50 -9.19 7.50
C ASN A 228 5.18 -9.75 8.09
N PRO A 229 5.11 -11.04 8.46
CA PRO A 229 3.87 -11.66 8.93
C PRO A 229 3.45 -11.24 10.34
N GLN A 230 4.30 -10.55 11.11
CA GLN A 230 4.01 -10.26 12.51
C GLN A 230 2.74 -9.44 12.72
N SER A 231 2.40 -8.56 11.79
CA SER A 231 1.17 -7.75 11.86
C SER A 231 -0.08 -8.63 11.78
N LEU A 232 -0.16 -9.53 10.79
CA LEU A 232 -1.27 -10.48 10.68
C LEU A 232 -1.30 -11.48 11.83
N ILE A 233 -0.14 -12.01 12.25
CA ILE A 233 -0.04 -12.93 13.39
C ILE A 233 -0.55 -12.27 14.67
N ARG A 234 -0.19 -11.01 14.94
CA ARG A 234 -0.67 -10.25 16.11
C ARG A 234 -2.19 -10.09 16.06
N ALA A 235 -2.74 -9.68 14.92
CA ALA A 235 -4.18 -9.54 14.74
C ALA A 235 -4.90 -10.88 14.95
N MET A 236 -4.41 -11.98 14.35
CA MET A 236 -4.99 -13.32 14.52
C MET A 236 -4.95 -13.79 15.99
N LYS A 237 -3.85 -13.57 16.70
CA LYS A 237 -3.74 -13.90 18.14
C LYS A 237 -4.74 -13.12 18.98
N GLY A 238 -4.84 -11.81 18.75
CA GLY A 238 -5.77 -10.92 19.42
C GLY A 238 -7.23 -11.33 19.21
N LEU A 239 -7.56 -11.77 18.00
CA LEU A 239 -8.88 -12.31 17.65
C LEU A 239 -9.11 -13.76 18.11
N ASN A 240 -8.10 -14.43 18.67
CA ASN A 240 -8.11 -15.87 18.92
C ASN A 240 -8.60 -16.66 17.68
N SER A 241 -8.05 -16.31 16.51
CA SER A 241 -8.36 -16.98 15.24
C SER A 241 -7.52 -18.24 15.07
N LYS A 242 -8.18 -19.31 14.62
CA LYS A 242 -7.54 -20.56 14.23
C LYS A 242 -7.38 -20.69 12.72
N ASN A 243 -8.28 -20.08 11.95
CA ASN A 243 -8.24 -20.11 10.50
C ASN A 243 -8.80 -18.80 9.93
N CYS A 244 -7.91 -17.94 9.47
CA CYS A 244 -8.23 -16.60 9.03
C CYS A 244 -8.36 -16.52 7.50
N LEU A 245 -9.39 -15.85 7.02
CA LEU A 245 -9.42 -15.32 5.65
C LEU A 245 -8.77 -13.94 5.63
N TYR A 246 -7.58 -13.81 5.03
CA TYR A 246 -6.93 -12.51 4.82
C TYR A 246 -7.29 -11.96 3.44
N VAL A 247 -7.89 -10.78 3.39
CA VAL A 247 -8.39 -10.15 2.16
C VAL A 247 -7.48 -8.98 1.82
N GLY A 248 -6.74 -9.08 0.70
CA GLY A 248 -5.77 -8.07 0.25
C GLY A 248 -5.86 -7.87 -1.26
N ASP A 249 -5.14 -6.88 -1.80
CA ASP A 249 -5.15 -6.56 -3.24
C ASP A 249 -3.76 -6.63 -3.90
N SER A 250 -2.72 -6.93 -3.11
CA SER A 250 -1.33 -6.83 -3.51
C SER A 250 -0.56 -8.15 -3.39
N MET A 251 0.66 -8.17 -3.94
CA MET A 251 1.57 -9.32 -3.81
C MET A 251 2.12 -9.44 -2.39
N GLU A 252 2.36 -8.33 -1.71
CA GLU A 252 2.82 -8.35 -0.32
C GLU A 252 1.80 -8.96 0.63
N ASP A 253 0.50 -8.72 0.41
CA ASP A 253 -0.57 -9.32 1.22
C ASP A 253 -0.59 -10.84 1.08
N MET A 254 -0.39 -11.31 -0.14
CA MET A 254 -0.27 -12.74 -0.44
C MET A 254 0.94 -13.35 0.27
N ILE A 255 2.11 -12.71 0.17
CA ILE A 255 3.35 -13.18 0.83
C ILE A 255 3.19 -13.14 2.36
N LEU A 256 2.55 -12.11 2.90
CA LEU A 256 2.28 -11.95 4.33
C LEU A 256 1.36 -13.06 4.87
N ALA A 257 0.29 -13.41 4.15
CA ALA A 257 -0.57 -14.55 4.51
C ALA A 257 0.16 -15.90 4.40
N GLN A 258 0.98 -16.07 3.36
CA GLN A 258 1.79 -17.29 3.18
C GLN A 258 2.79 -17.46 4.32
N LYS A 259 3.61 -16.43 4.61
CA LYS A 259 4.59 -16.44 5.71
C LYS A 259 3.93 -16.66 7.07
N SER A 260 2.72 -16.12 7.28
CA SER A 260 1.94 -16.38 8.51
C SER A 260 1.57 -17.86 8.64
N SER A 261 1.13 -18.49 7.54
CA SER A 261 0.80 -19.92 7.51
C SER A 261 2.02 -20.82 7.71
N GLU A 262 3.17 -20.47 7.12
CA GLU A 262 4.45 -21.17 7.34
C GLU A 262 4.89 -21.15 8.82
N LEU A 263 4.52 -20.10 9.55
CA LEU A 263 4.74 -19.95 10.99
C LEU A 263 3.65 -20.60 11.87
N GLY A 264 2.73 -21.35 11.27
CA GLY A 264 1.67 -22.09 11.99
C GLY A 264 0.39 -21.31 12.24
N PHE A 265 0.23 -20.11 11.69
CA PHE A 265 -1.00 -19.32 11.77
C PHE A 265 -1.77 -19.46 10.46
N GLN A 266 -2.75 -20.37 10.41
CA GLN A 266 -3.48 -20.69 9.19
C GLN A 266 -4.21 -19.46 8.63
N ALA A 267 -3.65 -18.87 7.59
CA ALA A 267 -4.15 -17.68 6.93
C ALA A 267 -4.29 -17.94 5.43
N THR A 268 -5.53 -17.93 4.94
CA THR A 268 -5.83 -18.11 3.53
C THR A 268 -6.02 -16.76 2.86
N PHE A 269 -5.26 -16.50 1.80
CA PHE A 269 -5.34 -15.24 1.05
C PHE A 269 -6.54 -15.20 0.09
N CYS A 270 -7.23 -14.07 0.06
CA CYS A 270 -8.26 -13.71 -0.90
C CYS A 270 -7.88 -12.41 -1.61
N GLY A 271 -7.52 -12.51 -2.89
CA GLY A 271 -7.12 -11.38 -3.72
C GLY A 271 -8.32 -10.59 -4.26
N ILE A 272 -8.37 -9.30 -3.99
CA ILE A 272 -9.32 -8.35 -4.58
C ILE A 272 -8.66 -7.70 -5.80
N TYR A 273 -9.31 -7.79 -6.97
CA TYR A 273 -8.70 -7.30 -8.21
C TYR A 273 -9.40 -6.12 -8.88
N GLY A 274 -10.66 -5.84 -8.55
CA GLY A 274 -11.47 -4.85 -9.27
C GLY A 274 -11.20 -3.40 -8.90
N SER A 275 -10.45 -3.16 -7.83
CA SER A 275 -9.97 -1.84 -7.42
C SER A 275 -8.68 -1.47 -8.17
N GLY A 276 -8.51 -0.17 -8.46
CA GLY A 276 -7.38 0.33 -9.22
C GLY A 276 -7.63 0.44 -10.72
N LYS A 277 -6.65 0.99 -11.44
CA LYS A 277 -6.78 1.32 -12.88
C LYS A 277 -6.56 0.14 -13.84
N LEU A 278 -6.00 -0.98 -13.36
CA LEU A 278 -5.60 -2.13 -14.19
C LEU A 278 -6.09 -3.48 -13.62
N PRO A 279 -7.41 -3.66 -13.42
CA PRO A 279 -7.98 -4.82 -12.72
C PRO A 279 -7.68 -6.17 -13.41
N GLU A 280 -7.69 -6.22 -14.74
CA GLU A 280 -7.42 -7.46 -15.48
C GLU A 280 -5.97 -7.93 -15.38
N MET A 281 -5.01 -7.00 -15.29
CA MET A 281 -3.60 -7.34 -15.06
C MET A 281 -3.40 -7.91 -13.66
N LYS A 282 -4.01 -7.28 -12.65
CA LYS A 282 -3.99 -7.75 -11.25
C LYS A 282 -4.64 -9.13 -11.12
N LYS A 283 -5.77 -9.36 -11.78
CA LYS A 283 -6.44 -10.66 -11.85
C LYS A 283 -5.53 -11.73 -12.47
N LYS A 284 -4.90 -11.44 -13.60
CA LYS A 284 -3.99 -12.36 -14.28
C LYS A 284 -2.83 -12.75 -13.36
N MET A 285 -2.24 -11.78 -12.68
CA MET A 285 -1.18 -12.00 -11.69
C MET A 285 -1.62 -12.96 -10.58
N PHE A 286 -2.79 -12.75 -9.98
CA PHE A 286 -3.30 -13.66 -8.95
C PHE A 286 -3.57 -15.08 -9.46
N VAL A 287 -4.07 -15.22 -10.70
CA VAL A 287 -4.25 -16.53 -11.34
C VAL A 287 -2.91 -17.24 -11.54
N GLU A 288 -1.89 -16.55 -12.05
CA GLU A 288 -0.55 -17.10 -12.25
C GLU A 288 0.11 -17.56 -10.93
N LYS A 289 -0.21 -16.89 -9.82
CA LYS A 289 0.24 -17.24 -8.48
C LYS A 289 -0.64 -18.29 -7.77
N ASN A 290 -1.65 -18.83 -8.46
CA ASN A 290 -2.59 -19.83 -7.92
C ASN A 290 -3.29 -19.36 -6.62
N VAL A 291 -3.65 -18.07 -6.55
CA VAL A 291 -4.39 -17.53 -5.41
C VAL A 291 -5.75 -18.26 -5.29
N PRO A 292 -6.11 -18.79 -4.09
CA PRO A 292 -7.26 -19.68 -3.96
C PRO A 292 -8.61 -18.96 -4.07
N PHE A 293 -8.68 -17.70 -3.66
CA PHE A 293 -9.87 -16.87 -3.77
C PHE A 293 -9.52 -15.57 -4.49
N ILE A 294 -10.15 -15.35 -5.64
CA ILE A 294 -9.96 -14.12 -6.43
C ILE A 294 -11.34 -13.52 -6.65
N LEU A 295 -11.57 -12.33 -6.10
CA LEU A 295 -12.85 -11.63 -6.16
C LEU A 295 -12.64 -10.25 -6.79
N GLU A 296 -13.61 -9.79 -7.56
CA GLU A 296 -13.56 -8.44 -8.13
C GLU A 296 -13.69 -7.37 -7.04
N SER A 297 -14.49 -7.63 -5.99
CA SER A 297 -14.75 -6.70 -4.90
C SER A 297 -15.10 -7.45 -3.63
N ILE A 298 -14.81 -6.84 -2.48
CA ILE A 298 -15.26 -7.32 -1.17
C ILE A 298 -16.79 -7.49 -1.07
N ASN A 299 -17.56 -6.82 -1.93
CA ASN A 299 -19.01 -6.97 -2.01
C ASN A 299 -19.44 -8.39 -2.45
N PHE A 300 -18.54 -9.18 -3.04
CA PHE A 300 -18.81 -10.58 -3.40
C PHE A 300 -18.48 -11.57 -2.27
N LEU A 301 -17.86 -11.12 -1.16
CA LEU A 301 -17.55 -11.99 -0.02
C LEU A 301 -18.79 -12.71 0.54
N PRO A 302 -19.96 -12.06 0.73
CA PRO A 302 -21.15 -12.77 1.21
C PRO A 302 -21.54 -13.96 0.33
N LYS A 303 -21.51 -13.80 -1.00
CA LYS A 303 -21.84 -14.88 -1.93
C LYS A 303 -20.75 -15.95 -1.94
N ALA A 304 -19.48 -15.56 -1.98
CA ALA A 304 -18.34 -16.48 -1.96
C ALA A 304 -18.28 -17.32 -0.68
N LEU A 305 -18.78 -16.77 0.43
CA LEU A 305 -18.82 -17.40 1.74
C LEU A 305 -20.17 -18.04 2.09
N ASN A 306 -21.11 -18.12 1.13
CA ASN A 306 -22.48 -18.66 1.30
C ASN A 306 -23.27 -18.02 2.46
N LEU A 307 -23.19 -16.69 2.62
CA LEU A 307 -23.90 -15.92 3.65
C LEU A 307 -25.23 -15.33 3.18
N VAL A 308 -25.48 -15.36 1.86
CA VAL A 308 -26.67 -14.84 1.17
C VAL A 308 -27.02 -15.70 -0.04
#